data_AF-A0A7X3Y3S0-F1
#
_entry.id   AF-A0A7X3Y3S0-F1
#
_cell.length_a   1.000
_cell.length_b   1.000
_cell.length_c   1.000
_cell.angle_alpha   90.00
_cell.angle_beta   90.00
_cell.angle_gamma   90.00
#
_symmetry.space_group_name_H-M   'P 1'
#
loop_
_entity.id
_entity.type
_entity.pdbx_description
1 polymer ?
#
loop_
_entity_poly.entity_id
_entity_poly.type
_entity_poly.pdbx_seq_one_letter_code
_entity_poly.pdbx_strand_id
1 'polypeptide(L)'
;MPNIVYVLSNPAMPGIVKIGMTDRPDVQRRMSDLYTTGVPLPFDCVTAREIEDREAAEIERALHTAFGPNRVNPSREFFQVEPEQVEVLLRVMPGRDVTPRDADQSSELQPDDREASSEFKKRQSRTNELEFLASLNENGTIVYDRVLALGKQNGLRIRWGYKGFSLNAVSNGAMVVVCYGYPPSAYNQNIYTDFDSVLRNSNVPQDVVEALRTEALNTRLFAPAGRGNNLVCQTDQRWDEPQLGVLIGWISTVIERVREFETLNPSESDR
;
A
#
# COMPACT_ATOMS: atom_id res chain seq x y z
N MET A 1 -5.60 35.07 -24.96
CA MET A 1 -6.14 34.97 -23.58
C MET A 1 -5.31 33.93 -22.87
N PRO A 2 -5.02 34.05 -21.57
CA PRO A 2 -4.21 33.04 -20.89
C PRO A 2 -4.93 31.69 -20.88
N ASN A 3 -4.14 30.62 -20.90
CA ASN A 3 -4.61 29.25 -20.78
C ASN A 3 -4.08 28.64 -19.48
N ILE A 4 -4.79 27.64 -18.97
CA ILE A 4 -4.37 26.92 -17.77
C ILE A 4 -3.73 25.60 -18.19
N VAL A 5 -2.44 25.41 -17.84
CA VAL A 5 -1.78 24.09 -17.88
C VAL A 5 -1.98 23.42 -16.54
N TYR A 6 -2.39 22.15 -16.54
CA TYR A 6 -2.74 21.42 -15.33
C TYR A 6 -2.18 20.00 -15.30
N VAL A 7 -2.10 19.47 -14.09
CA VAL A 7 -1.85 18.07 -13.77
C VAL A 7 -3.03 17.59 -12.93
N LEU A 8 -3.71 16.55 -13.40
CA LEU A 8 -4.82 15.91 -12.70
C LEU A 8 -4.47 14.48 -12.32
N SER A 9 -4.88 14.05 -11.14
CA SER A 9 -4.83 12.65 -10.70
C SER A 9 -6.24 12.11 -10.54
N ASN A 10 -6.36 10.78 -10.45
CA ASN A 10 -7.63 10.12 -10.20
C ASN A 10 -7.41 8.98 -9.21
N PRO A 11 -8.20 8.86 -8.13
CA PRO A 11 -7.99 7.82 -7.13
C PRO A 11 -8.04 6.40 -7.72
N ALA A 12 -8.88 6.19 -8.75
CA ALA A 12 -9.00 4.91 -9.45
C ALA A 12 -7.88 4.66 -10.48
N MET A 13 -6.97 5.62 -10.69
CA MET A 13 -5.80 5.49 -11.57
C MET A 13 -4.51 5.84 -10.80
N PRO A 14 -4.15 5.10 -9.74
CA PRO A 14 -2.98 5.40 -8.93
C PRO A 14 -1.67 5.32 -9.75
N GLY A 15 -0.77 6.28 -9.55
CA GLY A 15 0.49 6.39 -10.29
C GLY A 15 0.33 6.80 -11.76
N ILE A 16 -0.86 7.26 -12.17
CA ILE A 16 -1.13 7.78 -13.50
C ILE A 16 -1.71 9.18 -13.37
N VAL A 17 -1.14 10.14 -14.08
CA VAL A 17 -1.64 11.51 -14.15
C VAL A 17 -2.05 11.90 -15.56
N LYS A 18 -3.02 12.82 -15.65
CA LYS A 18 -3.34 13.53 -16.88
C LYS A 18 -2.62 14.87 -16.88
N ILE A 19 -1.85 15.13 -17.92
CA ILE A 19 -1.22 16.45 -18.15
C ILE A 19 -1.92 17.09 -19.34
N GLY A 20 -2.50 18.27 -19.17
CA GLY A 20 -3.18 18.94 -20.26
C GLY A 20 -3.25 20.45 -20.11
N MET A 21 -3.82 21.11 -21.11
CA MET A 21 -4.18 22.51 -21.04
C MET A 21 -5.69 22.77 -21.25
N THR A 22 -6.14 23.97 -20.90
CA THR A 22 -7.49 24.45 -21.18
C THR A 22 -7.52 25.97 -21.36
N ASP A 23 -8.39 26.41 -22.25
CA ASP A 23 -8.78 27.81 -22.47
C ASP A 23 -9.94 28.25 -21.55
N ARG A 24 -10.45 27.33 -20.71
CA ARG A 24 -11.47 27.64 -19.71
C ARG A 24 -10.86 28.60 -18.67
N PRO A 25 -11.64 29.56 -18.15
CA PRO A 25 -11.17 30.49 -17.13
C PRO A 25 -10.88 29.84 -15.78
N ASP A 26 -11.25 28.56 -15.62
CA ASP A 26 -11.15 27.81 -14.38
C ASP A 26 -10.91 26.33 -14.69
N VAL A 27 -9.93 25.74 -14.01
CA VAL A 27 -9.56 24.34 -14.15
C VAL A 27 -10.67 23.40 -13.65
N GLN A 28 -11.45 23.81 -12.65
CA GLN A 28 -12.53 22.96 -12.11
C GLN A 28 -13.58 22.66 -13.17
N ARG A 29 -13.96 23.64 -13.99
CA ARG A 29 -14.85 23.43 -15.14
C ARG A 29 -14.30 22.41 -16.13
N ARG A 30 -12.99 22.47 -16.38
CA ARG A 30 -12.32 21.50 -17.25
C ARG A 30 -12.31 20.10 -16.63
N MET A 31 -12.14 19.98 -15.32
CA MET A 31 -12.22 18.69 -14.62
C MET A 31 -13.62 18.08 -14.75
N SER A 32 -14.68 18.88 -14.60
CA SER A 32 -16.06 18.43 -14.83
C SER A 32 -16.29 17.97 -16.28
N ASP A 33 -15.78 18.72 -17.27
CA ASP A 33 -15.86 18.33 -18.70
C ASP A 33 -15.16 16.98 -18.96
N LEU A 34 -14.13 16.64 -18.18
CA LEU A 34 -13.36 15.40 -18.31
C LEU A 34 -14.00 14.24 -17.53
N TYR A 35 -14.88 14.49 -16.56
CA TYR A 35 -15.59 13.46 -15.80
C TYR A 35 -16.78 12.92 -16.62
N THR A 36 -16.44 12.07 -17.58
CA THR A 36 -17.39 11.38 -18.47
C THR A 36 -17.63 9.96 -17.98
N THR A 37 -18.60 9.24 -18.57
CA THR A 37 -18.95 7.86 -18.19
C THR A 37 -17.80 6.85 -18.27
N GLY A 38 -16.71 7.18 -18.98
CA GLY A 38 -15.50 6.37 -19.04
C GLY A 38 -14.49 6.62 -17.92
N VAL A 39 -14.74 7.61 -17.05
CA VAL A 39 -13.88 7.95 -15.91
C VAL A 39 -14.60 7.54 -14.62
N PRO A 40 -14.05 6.61 -13.83
CA PRO A 40 -14.79 5.97 -12.73
C PRO A 40 -14.98 6.84 -11.48
N LEU A 41 -14.11 7.84 -11.27
CA LEU A 41 -14.17 8.79 -10.18
C LEU A 41 -13.81 10.19 -10.71
N PRO A 42 -14.21 11.29 -10.05
CA PRO A 42 -13.75 12.62 -10.41
C PRO A 42 -12.22 12.73 -10.29
N PHE A 43 -11.65 13.65 -11.07
CA PHE A 43 -10.23 14.01 -10.97
C PHE A 43 -9.99 14.90 -9.75
N ASP A 44 -8.80 14.79 -9.17
CA ASP A 44 -8.22 15.78 -8.26
C ASP A 44 -7.22 16.64 -9.05
N CYS A 45 -7.25 17.97 -8.86
CA CYS A 45 -6.25 18.88 -9.40
C CYS A 45 -5.02 18.87 -8.49
N VAL A 46 -3.92 18.32 -9.01
CA VAL A 46 -2.63 18.28 -8.32
C VAL A 46 -1.97 19.64 -8.40
N THR A 47 -1.94 20.22 -9.60
CA THR A 47 -1.45 21.59 -9.82
C THR A 47 -2.04 22.17 -11.09
N ALA A 48 -2.25 23.49 -11.11
CA ALA A 48 -2.70 24.23 -12.28
C ALA A 48 -2.05 25.62 -12.32
N ARG A 49 -1.61 26.04 -13.52
CA ARG A 49 -1.02 27.35 -13.75
C ARG A 49 -1.64 28.06 -14.93
N GLU A 50 -2.03 29.31 -14.70
CA GLU A 50 -2.48 30.24 -15.71
C GLU A 50 -1.27 30.91 -16.37
N ILE A 51 -1.15 30.73 -17.68
CA ILE A 51 0.02 31.08 -18.48
C ILE A 51 -0.46 31.79 -19.76
N GLU A 52 0.33 32.74 -20.27
CA GLU A 52 0.06 33.39 -21.54
C GLU A 52 -0.05 32.36 -22.69
N ASP A 53 -1.02 32.57 -23.59
CA ASP A 53 -1.50 31.59 -24.59
C ASP A 53 -0.38 30.82 -25.31
N ARG A 54 0.57 31.58 -25.88
CA ARG A 54 1.66 31.03 -26.68
C ARG A 54 2.60 30.14 -25.86
N GLU A 55 2.84 30.50 -24.60
CA GLU A 55 3.75 29.78 -23.70
C GLU A 55 3.07 28.52 -23.14
N ALA A 56 1.77 28.55 -22.88
CA ALA A 56 1.02 27.41 -22.34
C ALA A 56 1.12 26.16 -23.24
N ALA A 57 0.94 26.34 -24.56
CA ALA A 57 1.01 25.23 -25.53
C ALA A 57 2.46 24.72 -25.77
N GLU A 58 3.46 25.55 -25.54
CA GLU A 58 4.87 25.13 -25.57
C GLU A 58 5.21 24.32 -24.31
N ILE A 59 4.74 24.77 -23.15
CA ILE A 59 4.90 24.11 -21.86
C ILE A 59 4.22 22.74 -21.84
N GLU A 60 2.97 22.63 -22.27
CA GLU A 60 2.25 21.34 -22.32
C GLU A 60 3.00 20.33 -23.20
N ARG A 61 3.44 20.74 -24.40
CA ARG A 61 4.24 19.89 -25.29
C ARG A 61 5.58 19.50 -24.67
N ALA A 62 6.24 20.42 -23.98
CA ALA A 62 7.50 20.13 -23.31
C ALA A 62 7.30 19.06 -22.23
N LEU A 63 6.23 19.16 -21.43
CA LEU A 63 5.87 18.15 -20.44
C LEU A 63 5.52 16.80 -21.10
N HIS A 64 4.70 16.80 -22.15
CA HIS A 64 4.36 15.57 -22.90
C HIS A 64 5.59 14.91 -23.51
N THR A 65 6.58 15.69 -23.95
CA THR A 65 7.85 15.20 -24.49
C THR A 65 8.73 14.64 -23.39
N ALA A 66 8.89 15.39 -22.29
CA ALA A 66 9.71 14.99 -21.15
C ALA A 66 9.23 13.68 -20.51
N PHE A 67 7.91 13.52 -20.37
CA PHE A 67 7.30 12.30 -19.82
C PHE A 67 6.84 11.31 -20.91
N GLY A 68 7.19 11.54 -22.18
CA GLY A 68 6.83 10.69 -23.31
C GLY A 68 7.12 9.20 -23.12
N PRO A 69 8.29 8.79 -22.56
CA PRO A 69 8.58 7.39 -22.25
C PRO A 69 7.58 6.73 -21.29
N ASN A 70 6.91 7.51 -20.44
CA ASN A 70 5.94 7.06 -19.46
C ASN A 70 4.49 7.21 -19.95
N ARG A 71 4.27 7.61 -21.20
CA ARG A 71 2.93 7.83 -21.75
C ARG A 71 2.20 6.49 -21.93
N VAL A 72 1.07 6.33 -21.25
CA VAL A 72 0.31 5.06 -21.20
C VAL A 72 -0.28 4.68 -22.56
N ASN A 73 -0.77 5.68 -23.28
CA ASN A 73 -1.28 5.52 -24.64
C ASN A 73 -0.80 6.72 -25.48
N PRO A 74 -0.09 6.50 -26.60
CA PRO A 74 0.43 7.57 -27.45
C PRO A 74 -0.62 8.58 -27.94
N SER A 75 -1.88 8.15 -28.07
CA SER A 75 -3.00 8.99 -28.51
C SER A 75 -3.74 9.69 -27.37
N ARG A 76 -3.32 9.52 -26.11
CA ARG A 76 -3.97 10.10 -24.92
C ARG A 76 -2.95 10.78 -24.02
N GLU A 77 -3.38 11.71 -23.20
CA GLU A 77 -2.48 12.54 -22.38
C GLU A 77 -2.35 12.00 -20.95
N PHE A 78 -2.24 10.68 -20.80
CA PHE A 78 -2.06 10.00 -19.52
C PHE A 78 -0.66 9.43 -19.42
N PHE A 79 -0.02 9.63 -18.27
CA PHE A 79 1.39 9.34 -18.04
C PHE A 79 1.54 8.57 -16.72
N GLN A 80 2.27 7.45 -16.75
CA GLN A 80 2.57 6.65 -15.58
C GLN A 80 3.78 7.24 -14.84
N VAL A 81 3.52 8.26 -14.03
CA VAL A 81 4.49 9.04 -13.24
C VAL A 81 3.84 9.48 -11.93
N GLU A 82 4.65 9.67 -10.89
CA GLU A 82 4.14 10.16 -9.61
C GLU A 82 3.71 11.64 -9.75
N PRO A 83 2.54 12.04 -9.24
CA PRO A 83 2.02 13.40 -9.39
C PRO A 83 3.00 14.50 -8.96
N GLU A 84 3.74 14.26 -7.89
CA GLU A 84 4.70 15.19 -7.30
C GLU A 84 5.85 15.52 -8.26
N GLN A 85 6.24 14.57 -9.12
CA GLN A 85 7.31 14.78 -10.09
C GLN A 85 6.92 15.83 -11.14
N VAL A 86 5.68 15.78 -11.62
CA VAL A 86 5.17 16.72 -12.62
C VAL A 86 4.83 18.06 -11.95
N GLU A 87 4.30 18.02 -10.73
CA GLU A 87 3.97 19.20 -9.94
C GLU A 87 5.19 20.10 -9.70
N VAL A 88 6.31 19.53 -9.23
CA VAL A 88 7.54 20.29 -8.99
C VAL A 88 8.01 21.00 -10.27
N LEU A 89 7.91 20.33 -11.41
CA LEU A 89 8.31 20.90 -12.70
C LEU A 89 7.38 22.03 -13.14
N LEU A 90 6.05 21.87 -13.00
CA LEU A 90 5.11 22.94 -13.37
C LEU A 90 5.20 24.13 -12.40
N ARG A 91 5.45 23.89 -11.10
CA ARG A 91 5.63 24.95 -10.07
C ARG A 91 6.83 25.86 -10.33
N VAL A 92 7.83 25.45 -11.12
CA VAL A 92 8.97 26.32 -11.48
C VAL A 92 8.79 27.05 -12.82
N MET A 93 7.73 26.74 -13.58
CA MET A 93 7.41 27.42 -14.83
C MET A 93 6.80 28.81 -14.60
N PRO A 94 6.79 29.72 -15.60
CA PRO A 94 6.13 31.03 -15.47
C PRO A 94 4.61 30.91 -15.29
N GLY A 95 3.97 32.04 -14.95
CA GLY A 95 2.51 32.14 -14.80
C GLY A 95 2.03 32.22 -13.36
N ARG A 96 0.71 32.27 -13.16
CA ARG A 96 0.07 32.37 -11.86
C ARG A 96 -0.42 31.00 -11.42
N ASP A 97 -0.14 30.62 -10.16
CA ASP A 97 -0.73 29.41 -9.57
C ASP A 97 -2.24 29.61 -9.39
N VAL A 98 -3.01 28.70 -9.98
CA VAL A 98 -4.48 28.66 -9.93
C VAL A 98 -4.97 27.29 -9.46
N THR A 99 -4.10 26.53 -8.79
CA THR A 99 -4.45 25.24 -8.20
C THR A 99 -5.56 25.45 -7.16
N PRO A 100 -6.75 24.84 -7.32
CA PRO A 100 -7.83 25.00 -6.37
C PRO A 100 -7.48 24.30 -5.05
N ARG A 101 -7.92 24.85 -3.93
CA ARG A 101 -7.73 24.21 -2.63
C ARG A 101 -8.58 22.94 -2.54
N ASP A 102 -8.13 21.95 -1.79
CA ASP A 102 -8.84 20.66 -1.63
C ASP A 102 -10.32 20.82 -1.23
N ALA A 103 -10.61 21.79 -0.35
CA ALA A 103 -11.96 22.11 0.08
C ALA A 103 -12.85 22.60 -1.08
N ASP A 104 -12.29 23.44 -1.97
CA ASP A 104 -13.00 24.01 -3.11
C ASP A 104 -13.23 22.95 -4.19
N GLN A 105 -12.26 22.05 -4.42
CA GLN A 105 -12.42 20.91 -5.33
C GLN A 105 -13.53 19.96 -4.86
N SER A 106 -13.56 19.67 -3.56
CA SER A 106 -14.54 18.76 -2.96
C SER A 106 -15.96 19.35 -2.95
N SER A 107 -16.12 20.67 -2.88
CA SER A 107 -17.44 21.33 -2.82
C SER A 107 -18.15 21.43 -4.16
N GLU A 108 -17.41 21.44 -5.28
CA GLU A 108 -17.96 21.49 -6.64
C GLU A 108 -18.49 20.11 -7.12
N LEU A 109 -18.16 19.04 -6.40
CA LEU A 109 -18.63 17.68 -6.71
C LEU A 109 -20.04 17.44 -6.18
N GLN A 110 -20.80 16.59 -6.89
CA GLN A 110 -22.06 16.09 -6.34
C GLN A 110 -21.78 15.26 -5.07
N PRO A 111 -22.71 15.23 -4.10
CA PRO A 111 -22.53 14.49 -2.85
C PRO A 111 -22.10 13.03 -3.05
N ASP A 112 -22.74 12.34 -3.98
CA ASP A 112 -22.49 10.93 -4.28
C ASP A 112 -21.08 10.70 -4.86
N ASP A 113 -20.60 11.59 -5.74
CA ASP A 113 -19.25 11.51 -6.34
C ASP A 113 -18.16 11.76 -5.29
N ARG A 114 -18.40 12.72 -4.40
CA ARG A 114 -17.50 13.03 -3.28
C ARG A 114 -17.42 11.87 -2.29
N GLU A 115 -18.56 11.28 -1.96
CA GLU A 115 -18.63 10.11 -1.09
C GLU A 115 -17.94 8.90 -1.73
N ALA A 116 -18.23 8.60 -2.99
CA ALA A 116 -17.58 7.52 -3.72
C ALA A 116 -16.05 7.68 -3.76
N SER A 117 -15.56 8.89 -4.02
CA SER A 117 -14.11 9.19 -4.02
C SER A 117 -13.48 9.02 -2.65
N SER A 118 -14.14 9.51 -1.60
CA SER A 118 -13.69 9.36 -0.21
C SER A 118 -13.63 7.89 0.21
N GLU A 119 -14.69 7.13 -0.05
CA GLU A 119 -14.75 5.70 0.25
C GLU A 119 -13.72 4.90 -0.55
N PHE A 120 -13.48 5.28 -1.80
CA PHE A 120 -12.45 4.64 -2.61
C PHE A 120 -11.04 4.91 -2.08
N LYS A 121 -10.73 6.17 -1.73
CA LYS A 121 -9.46 6.55 -1.09
C LYS A 121 -9.27 5.80 0.23
N LYS A 122 -10.31 5.73 1.08
CA LYS A 122 -10.26 4.95 2.33
C LYS A 122 -9.98 3.46 2.10
N ARG A 123 -10.60 2.84 1.09
CA ARG A 123 -10.34 1.44 0.72
C ARG A 123 -8.91 1.23 0.21
N GLN A 124 -8.29 2.27 -0.34
CA GLN A 124 -6.89 2.27 -0.76
C GLN A 124 -5.92 2.71 0.35
N SER A 125 -6.39 3.28 1.45
CA SER A 125 -5.53 3.57 2.58
C SER A 125 -5.12 2.26 3.24
N ARG A 126 -3.82 2.11 3.48
CA ARG A 126 -3.32 1.04 4.35
C ARG A 126 -3.79 1.36 5.77
N THR A 127 -4.21 0.33 6.50
CA THR A 127 -4.49 0.47 7.93
C THR A 127 -3.20 0.80 8.69
N ASN A 128 -3.31 1.03 9.99
CA ASN A 128 -2.18 1.21 10.89
C ASN A 128 -2.44 0.47 12.20
N GLU A 129 -1.46 0.48 13.12
CA GLU A 129 -1.58 -0.24 14.39
C GLU A 129 -2.79 0.18 15.22
N LEU A 130 -3.03 1.49 15.33
CA LEU A 130 -4.12 2.03 16.12
C LEU A 130 -5.47 1.61 15.54
N GLU A 131 -5.67 1.78 14.24
CA GLU A 131 -6.89 1.38 13.54
C GLU A 131 -7.12 -0.13 13.58
N PHE A 132 -6.06 -0.92 13.39
CA PHE A 132 -6.14 -2.37 13.42
C PHE A 132 -6.58 -2.86 14.80
N LEU A 133 -5.89 -2.43 15.86
CA LEU A 133 -6.22 -2.83 17.24
C LEU A 133 -7.63 -2.37 17.64
N ALA A 134 -8.04 -1.17 17.23
CA ALA A 134 -9.40 -0.67 17.47
C ALA A 134 -10.50 -1.47 16.75
N SER A 135 -10.15 -2.23 15.71
CA SER A 135 -11.09 -3.06 14.94
C SER A 135 -11.27 -4.49 15.49
N LEU A 136 -10.44 -4.91 16.44
CA LEU A 136 -10.45 -6.26 16.99
C LEU A 136 -11.54 -6.45 18.04
N ASN A 137 -11.95 -7.70 18.23
CA ASN A 137 -12.69 -8.08 19.45
C ASN A 137 -11.72 -8.26 20.63
N GLU A 138 -12.28 -8.37 21.84
CA GLU A 138 -11.52 -8.49 23.09
C GLU A 138 -10.47 -9.61 23.09
N ASN A 139 -10.78 -10.76 22.48
CA ASN A 139 -9.88 -11.91 22.41
C ASN A 139 -8.72 -11.65 21.45
N GLY A 140 -9.02 -11.07 20.29
CA GLY A 140 -8.04 -10.72 19.27
C GLY A 140 -7.05 -9.70 19.79
N THR A 141 -7.54 -8.67 20.50
CA THR A 141 -6.68 -7.63 21.06
C THR A 141 -5.59 -8.21 21.94
N ILE A 142 -5.93 -9.15 22.83
CA ILE A 142 -4.96 -9.82 23.71
C ILE A 142 -3.86 -10.54 22.90
N VAL A 143 -4.25 -11.27 21.85
CA VAL A 143 -3.32 -12.02 20.99
C VAL A 143 -2.43 -11.06 20.19
N TYR A 144 -3.04 -10.10 19.51
CA TYR A 144 -2.33 -9.19 18.60
C TYR A 144 -1.42 -8.20 19.33
N ASP A 145 -1.80 -7.75 20.53
CA ASP A 145 -0.90 -6.93 21.37
C ASP A 145 0.41 -7.68 21.64
N ARG A 146 0.34 -8.97 21.99
CA ARG A 146 1.52 -9.82 22.25
C ARG A 146 2.33 -10.07 20.99
N VAL A 147 1.68 -10.34 19.85
CA VAL A 147 2.36 -10.58 18.57
C VAL A 147 3.07 -9.32 18.06
N LEU A 148 2.42 -8.16 18.12
CA LEU A 148 3.01 -6.89 17.72
C LEU A 148 4.16 -6.48 18.66
N ALA A 149 4.00 -6.69 19.97
CA ALA A 149 5.06 -6.46 20.95
C ALA A 149 6.28 -7.36 20.68
N LEU A 150 6.07 -8.66 20.43
CA LEU A 150 7.14 -9.59 20.04
C LEU A 150 7.88 -9.10 18.79
N GLY A 151 7.12 -8.66 17.79
CA GLY A 151 7.65 -8.10 16.55
C GLY A 151 8.58 -6.91 16.79
N LYS A 152 8.12 -5.94 17.58
CA LYS A 152 8.90 -4.75 17.95
C LYS A 152 10.15 -5.12 18.76
N GLN A 153 10.02 -6.00 19.75
CA GLN A 153 11.13 -6.44 20.60
C GLN A 153 12.22 -7.15 19.77
N ASN A 154 11.82 -7.88 18.74
CA ASN A 154 12.73 -8.57 17.83
C ASN A 154 13.16 -7.69 16.65
N GLY A 155 12.79 -6.40 16.56
CA GLY A 155 13.17 -5.56 15.43
C GLY A 155 12.62 -6.05 14.07
N LEU A 156 11.49 -6.77 14.08
CA LEU A 156 10.81 -7.17 12.87
C LEU A 156 10.13 -5.99 12.21
N ARG A 157 10.07 -5.99 10.88
CA ARG A 157 9.37 -4.96 10.13
C ARG A 157 7.90 -5.30 10.01
N ILE A 158 7.04 -4.47 10.60
CA ILE A 158 5.58 -4.57 10.47
C ILE A 158 5.17 -3.82 9.21
N ARG A 159 4.57 -4.51 8.23
CA ARG A 159 4.03 -3.90 7.02
C ARG A 159 2.52 -3.91 7.08
N TRP A 160 1.92 -2.74 7.18
CA TRP A 160 0.47 -2.58 7.10
C TRP A 160 -0.01 -2.65 5.64
N GLY A 161 -1.02 -3.48 5.40
CA GLY A 161 -1.78 -3.54 4.15
C GLY A 161 -3.11 -2.82 4.29
N TYR A 162 -4.02 -3.04 3.34
CA TYR A 162 -5.36 -2.41 3.36
C TYR A 162 -6.24 -2.90 4.51
N LYS A 163 -6.11 -4.17 4.89
CA LYS A 163 -6.96 -4.77 5.92
C LYS A 163 -6.21 -5.30 7.13
N GLY A 164 -4.92 -5.60 7.02
CA GLY A 164 -4.16 -6.24 8.10
C GLY A 164 -2.69 -5.90 8.01
N PHE A 165 -1.83 -6.76 8.54
CA PHE A 165 -0.38 -6.57 8.47
C PHE A 165 0.36 -7.87 8.18
N SER A 166 1.61 -7.74 7.73
CA SER A 166 2.59 -8.81 7.79
C SER A 166 3.69 -8.46 8.79
N LEU A 167 4.12 -9.47 9.55
CA LEU A 167 5.27 -9.40 10.43
C LEU A 167 6.45 -10.05 9.70
N ASN A 168 7.53 -9.30 9.50
CA ASN A 168 8.60 -9.71 8.59
C ASN A 168 9.97 -9.69 9.28
N ALA A 169 10.68 -10.81 9.16
CA ALA A 169 12.12 -10.83 9.32
C ALA A 169 12.79 -10.31 8.04
N VAL A 170 14.02 -9.82 8.15
CA VAL A 170 14.85 -9.44 7.01
C VAL A 170 15.93 -10.49 6.88
N SER A 171 16.14 -11.01 5.67
CA SER A 171 17.21 -11.95 5.34
C SER A 171 17.78 -11.55 3.98
N ASN A 172 19.08 -11.25 3.89
CA ASN A 172 19.73 -10.82 2.62
C ASN A 172 19.01 -9.64 1.91
N GLY A 173 18.46 -8.70 2.67
CA GLY A 173 17.69 -7.58 2.13
C GLY A 173 16.29 -7.93 1.62
N ALA A 174 15.90 -9.20 1.62
CA ALA A 174 14.55 -9.67 1.32
C ALA A 174 13.69 -9.71 2.60
N MET A 175 12.39 -9.50 2.42
CA MET A 175 11.41 -9.58 3.50
C MET A 175 10.87 -11.01 3.58
N VAL A 176 11.12 -11.66 4.71
CA VAL A 176 10.64 -13.01 5.02
C VAL A 176 9.41 -12.87 5.89
N VAL A 177 8.25 -13.27 5.37
CA VAL A 177 6.99 -13.15 6.12
C VAL A 177 6.96 -14.27 7.16
N VAL A 178 6.93 -13.87 8.44
CA VAL A 178 6.77 -14.82 9.56
C VAL A 178 5.29 -15.17 9.72
N CYS A 179 4.43 -14.15 9.76
CA CYS A 179 2.99 -14.32 9.78
C CYS A 179 2.25 -13.09 9.25
N TYR A 180 0.99 -13.27 8.87
CA TYR A 180 0.01 -12.22 8.63
C TYR A 180 -0.97 -12.14 9.79
N GLY A 181 -1.42 -10.93 10.11
CA GLY A 181 -2.52 -10.68 11.03
C GLY A 181 -3.67 -9.95 10.34
N TYR A 182 -4.90 -10.38 10.59
CA TYR A 182 -6.10 -9.79 10.01
C TYR A 182 -7.17 -9.48 11.07
N PRO A 183 -8.06 -8.50 10.84
CA PRO A 183 -9.14 -8.11 11.73
C PRO A 183 -10.42 -8.92 11.45
N PRO A 184 -11.50 -8.77 12.22
CA PRO A 184 -12.77 -9.46 11.96
C PRO A 184 -13.33 -9.26 10.53
N SER A 185 -13.15 -8.07 9.96
CA SER A 185 -13.65 -7.72 8.62
C SER A 185 -12.90 -8.40 7.47
N ALA A 186 -11.81 -9.13 7.75
CA ALA A 186 -11.04 -9.86 6.77
C ALA A 186 -10.50 -11.16 7.36
N TYR A 187 -10.78 -12.29 6.72
CA TYR A 187 -10.23 -13.58 7.15
C TYR A 187 -10.53 -13.92 8.63
N ASN A 188 -11.66 -13.42 9.15
CA ASN A 188 -12.24 -13.76 10.45
C ASN A 188 -11.28 -13.58 11.64
N GLN A 189 -10.48 -12.50 11.65
CA GLN A 189 -9.59 -12.21 12.76
C GLN A 189 -8.58 -13.33 13.05
N ASN A 190 -7.82 -13.77 12.05
CA ASN A 190 -6.89 -14.89 12.20
C ASN A 190 -5.46 -14.53 11.85
N ILE A 191 -4.52 -15.25 12.46
CA ILE A 191 -3.11 -15.25 12.08
C ILE A 191 -2.89 -16.31 11.03
N TYR A 192 -2.18 -15.98 9.96
CA TYR A 192 -1.78 -16.93 8.92
C TYR A 192 -0.26 -17.02 8.81
N THR A 193 0.26 -18.22 8.64
CA THR A 193 1.68 -18.43 8.30
C THR A 193 1.91 -18.24 6.80
N ASP A 194 3.17 -18.03 6.41
CA ASP A 194 3.59 -17.99 5.01
C ASP A 194 4.90 -18.76 4.82
N PHE A 195 4.82 -20.08 4.96
CA PHE A 195 6.01 -20.94 4.84
C PHE A 195 6.60 -20.90 3.43
N ASP A 196 5.76 -20.66 2.42
CA ASP A 196 6.24 -20.48 1.05
C ASP A 196 7.08 -19.19 0.92
N SER A 197 6.78 -18.14 1.69
CA SER A 197 7.63 -16.95 1.82
C SER A 197 8.95 -17.26 2.52
N VAL A 198 8.93 -18.08 3.58
CA VAL A 198 10.15 -18.54 4.25
C VAL A 198 11.07 -19.27 3.27
N LEU A 199 10.56 -20.26 2.54
CA LEU A 199 11.34 -21.03 1.55
C LEU A 199 11.88 -20.17 0.41
N ARG A 200 11.08 -19.20 -0.07
CA ARG A 200 11.42 -18.39 -1.24
C ARG A 200 12.36 -17.23 -0.91
N ASN A 201 12.25 -16.64 0.28
CA ASN A 201 12.91 -15.38 0.63
C ASN A 201 14.00 -15.53 1.69
N SER A 202 14.31 -16.74 2.14
CA SER A 202 15.36 -17.02 3.12
C SER A 202 16.19 -18.24 2.73
N ASN A 203 17.27 -18.50 3.47
CA ASN A 203 18.10 -19.69 3.30
C ASN A 203 17.60 -20.89 4.14
N VAL A 204 16.43 -20.78 4.78
CA VAL A 204 15.92 -21.85 5.64
C VAL A 204 15.60 -23.09 4.78
N PRO A 205 16.21 -24.26 5.08
CA PRO A 205 15.98 -25.49 4.33
C PRO A 205 14.54 -26.00 4.41
N GLN A 206 14.13 -26.78 3.41
CA GLN A 206 12.77 -27.33 3.32
C GLN A 206 12.40 -28.21 4.51
N ASP A 207 13.31 -29.07 4.96
CA ASP A 207 13.11 -29.95 6.12
C ASP A 207 12.93 -29.16 7.43
N VAL A 208 13.63 -28.02 7.58
CA VAL A 208 13.43 -27.12 8.73
C VAL A 208 12.05 -26.46 8.68
N VAL A 209 11.59 -26.04 7.50
CA VAL A 209 10.23 -25.50 7.33
C VAL A 209 9.16 -26.55 7.62
N GLU A 210 9.35 -27.79 7.17
CA GLU A 210 8.45 -28.91 7.46
C GLU A 210 8.40 -29.26 8.96
N ALA A 211 9.53 -29.16 9.66
CA ALA A 211 9.59 -29.31 11.11
C ALA A 211 8.83 -28.18 11.83
N LEU A 212 9.07 -26.91 11.48
CA LEU A 212 8.35 -25.76 12.04
C LEU A 212 6.83 -25.85 11.84
N ARG A 213 6.41 -26.33 10.67
CA ARG A 213 5.00 -26.57 10.35
C ARG A 213 4.42 -27.70 11.20
N THR A 214 5.17 -28.78 11.41
CA THR A 214 4.74 -29.91 12.23
C THR A 214 4.63 -29.51 13.71
N GLU A 215 5.59 -28.75 14.22
CA GLU A 215 5.54 -28.16 15.56
C GLU A 215 4.30 -27.30 15.76
N ALA A 216 3.99 -26.41 14.79
CA ALA A 216 2.79 -25.58 14.83
C ALA A 216 1.51 -26.41 14.96
N LEU A 217 1.36 -27.46 14.14
CA LEU A 217 0.20 -28.36 14.19
C LEU A 217 0.09 -29.10 15.52
N ASN A 218 1.22 -29.52 16.11
CA ASN A 218 1.24 -30.23 17.39
C ASN A 218 0.76 -29.36 18.56
N THR A 219 0.86 -28.03 18.45
CA THR A 219 0.29 -27.11 19.46
C THR A 219 -1.24 -27.17 19.55
N ARG A 220 -1.91 -27.66 18.49
CA ARG A 220 -3.37 -27.58 18.29
C ARG A 220 -3.94 -26.16 18.23
N LEU A 221 -3.10 -25.12 18.19
CA LEU A 221 -3.50 -23.74 17.96
C LEU A 221 -3.59 -23.41 16.46
N PHE A 222 -2.90 -24.20 15.63
CA PHE A 222 -2.86 -24.05 14.19
C PHE A 222 -3.59 -25.17 13.47
N ALA A 223 -4.23 -24.82 12.35
CA ALA A 223 -4.85 -25.76 11.41
C ALA A 223 -4.40 -25.47 9.98
N PRO A 224 -4.44 -26.45 9.05
CA PRO A 224 -4.15 -26.19 7.63
C PRO A 224 -5.04 -25.11 7.02
N ALA A 225 -4.44 -24.18 6.28
CA ALA A 225 -5.13 -23.07 5.63
C ALA A 225 -5.12 -23.22 4.10
N GLY A 226 -6.26 -23.62 3.52
CA GLY A 226 -6.40 -23.75 2.08
C GLY A 226 -5.51 -24.85 1.47
N ARG A 227 -4.95 -24.60 0.28
CA ARG A 227 -3.96 -25.46 -0.37
C ARG A 227 -2.55 -24.92 -0.12
N GLY A 228 -1.59 -25.80 0.16
CA GLY A 228 -0.19 -25.45 0.34
C GLY A 228 0.30 -25.70 1.77
N ASN A 229 1.39 -25.04 2.14
CA ASN A 229 2.07 -25.26 3.42
C ASN A 229 1.50 -24.44 4.56
N ASN A 230 0.71 -23.41 4.26
CA ASN A 230 0.29 -22.39 5.22
C ASN A 230 -0.74 -22.91 6.23
N LEU A 231 -0.66 -22.34 7.43
CA LEU A 231 -1.53 -22.64 8.55
C LEU A 231 -2.28 -21.38 8.99
N VAL A 232 -3.40 -21.59 9.66
CA VAL A 232 -4.22 -20.56 10.29
C VAL A 232 -4.30 -20.81 11.78
N CYS A 233 -4.22 -19.74 12.56
CA CYS A 233 -4.43 -19.74 14.00
C CYS A 233 -5.61 -18.80 14.32
N GLN A 234 -6.63 -19.35 14.97
CA GLN A 234 -7.85 -18.60 15.30
C GLN A 234 -7.65 -17.71 16.52
N THR A 235 -7.98 -16.43 16.39
CA THR A 235 -7.76 -15.45 17.48
C THR A 235 -9.06 -14.82 18.00
N ASP A 236 -10.22 -15.24 17.49
CA ASP A 236 -11.54 -14.75 17.90
C ASP A 236 -12.13 -15.47 19.14
N GLN A 237 -11.56 -16.63 19.51
CA GLN A 237 -11.89 -17.37 20.73
C GLN A 237 -11.09 -16.91 21.96
N ARG A 238 -11.50 -17.30 23.17
CA ARG A 238 -10.77 -16.97 24.40
C ARG A 238 -9.38 -17.64 24.43
N TRP A 239 -8.36 -16.87 24.77
CA TRP A 239 -6.98 -17.34 24.98
C TRP A 239 -6.59 -17.28 26.45
N ASP A 240 -5.84 -18.28 26.93
CA ASP A 240 -5.14 -18.23 28.20
C ASP A 240 -3.64 -17.93 28.03
N GLU A 241 -2.96 -17.57 29.12
CA GLU A 241 -1.52 -17.26 29.09
C GLU A 241 -0.64 -18.43 28.62
N PRO A 242 -0.91 -19.70 28.99
CA PRO A 242 -0.20 -20.84 28.41
C PRO A 242 -0.31 -20.90 26.88
N GLN A 243 -1.52 -20.76 26.32
CA GLN A 243 -1.73 -20.77 24.87
C GLN A 243 -1.00 -19.59 24.20
N LEU A 244 -1.10 -18.39 24.77
CA LEU A 244 -0.36 -17.22 24.28
C LEU A 244 1.15 -17.47 24.29
N GLY A 245 1.67 -18.06 25.36
CA GLY A 245 3.08 -18.44 25.48
C GLY A 245 3.51 -19.42 24.38
N VAL A 246 2.68 -20.41 24.06
CA VAL A 246 2.94 -21.37 22.97
C VAL A 246 2.96 -20.69 21.61
N LEU A 247 1.99 -19.81 21.30
CA LEU A 247 1.96 -19.06 20.05
C LEU A 247 3.20 -18.15 19.90
N ILE A 248 3.49 -17.36 20.93
CA ILE A 248 4.62 -16.41 20.93
C ILE A 248 5.95 -17.16 20.86
N GLY A 249 6.08 -18.27 21.58
CA GLY A 249 7.25 -19.15 21.52
C GLY A 249 7.45 -19.72 20.11
N TRP A 250 6.38 -20.23 19.49
CA TRP A 250 6.47 -20.75 18.12
C TRP A 250 6.86 -19.67 17.11
N ILE A 251 6.27 -18.47 17.17
CA ILE A 251 6.66 -17.34 16.30
C ILE A 251 8.14 -16.98 16.51
N SER A 252 8.60 -16.98 17.77
CA SER A 252 10.01 -16.74 18.12
C SER A 252 10.94 -17.77 17.47
N THR A 253 10.59 -19.05 17.54
CA THR A 253 11.36 -20.12 16.89
C THR A 253 11.48 -19.90 15.38
N VAL A 254 10.40 -19.50 14.69
CA VAL A 254 10.47 -19.20 13.25
C VAL A 254 11.45 -18.07 12.97
N ILE A 255 11.39 -16.99 13.77
CA ILE A 255 12.30 -15.84 13.63
C ILE A 255 13.76 -16.27 13.83
N GLU A 256 14.03 -17.08 14.85
CA GLU A 256 15.36 -17.60 15.16
C GLU A 256 15.90 -18.45 14.02
N ARG A 257 15.10 -19.35 13.43
CA ARG A 257 15.53 -20.16 12.27
C ARG A 257 15.85 -19.30 11.06
N VAL A 258 15.03 -18.29 10.76
CA VAL A 258 15.33 -17.37 9.64
C VAL A 258 16.68 -16.69 9.84
N ARG A 259 16.99 -16.25 11.06
CA ARG A 259 18.28 -15.60 11.40
C ARG A 259 19.46 -16.56 11.42
N GLU A 260 19.28 -17.75 11.96
CA GLU A 260 20.32 -18.79 12.04
C GLU A 260 20.86 -19.10 10.63
N PHE A 261 19.96 -19.36 9.68
CA PHE A 261 20.32 -19.67 8.30
C PHE A 261 20.74 -18.45 7.47
N GLU A 262 20.56 -17.23 7.98
CA GLU A 262 21.22 -16.04 7.43
C GLU A 262 22.73 -16.06 7.76
N THR A 263 23.10 -16.36 9.01
CA THR A 263 24.50 -16.32 9.47
C THR A 263 25.38 -17.47 8.97
N LEU A 264 24.78 -18.59 8.56
CA LEU A 264 25.50 -19.80 8.14
C LEU A 264 26.04 -19.75 6.70
N ASN A 265 25.66 -18.74 5.92
CA ASN A 265 26.22 -18.48 4.58
C ASN A 265 26.70 -17.02 4.48
N PRO A 266 27.85 -16.65 5.08
CA PRO A 266 28.56 -15.47 4.60
C PRO A 266 29.02 -15.81 3.19
N SER A 267 28.36 -15.24 2.18
CA SER A 267 28.80 -15.36 0.80
C SER A 267 30.24 -14.89 0.69
N GLU A 268 31.04 -15.77 0.08
CA GLU A 268 32.25 -15.51 -0.68
C GLU A 268 32.29 -14.08 -1.25
N SER A 269 32.81 -13.15 -0.44
CA SER A 269 33.10 -11.76 -0.84
C SER A 269 34.58 -11.42 -0.73
N ASP A 270 35.42 -12.42 -0.48
CA ASP A 270 36.88 -12.35 -0.60
C ASP A 270 37.38 -13.41 -1.60
N ARG A 271 37.09 -13.20 -2.90
CA ARG A 271 37.90 -13.72 -4.02
C ARG A 271 37.88 -12.77 -5.19
#